data_AF-A0A1B0CTJ8-F1
#
_entry.id   AF-A0A1B0CTJ8-F1
#
_cell.length_a   1.000
_cell.length_b   1.000
_cell.length_c   1.000
_cell.angle_alpha   90.00
_cell.angle_beta   90.00
_cell.angle_gamma   90.00
#
_symmetry.space_group_name_H-M   'P 1'
#
loop_
_entity.id
_entity.type
_entity.pdbx_description
1 polymer ?
#
loop_
_entity_poly.entity_id
_entity_poly.type
_entity_poly.pdbx_seq_one_letter_code
_entity_poly.pdbx_strand_id
1 'polypeptide(L)' 'MEMDHLESEILRAKCEGGHPFMVSATAGTTVLGAFDPLTEIANLCEKYQLWFHVDAAWGGGALVSPKYRALLAGIER' A
#
# COMPACT_ATOMS: atom_id res chain seq x y z
N MET A 1 -7.69 -1.48 -0.30
CA MET A 1 -7.12 -2.50 -1.19
C MET A 1 -7.32 -3.87 -0.55
N GLU A 2 -7.81 -4.86 -1.29
CA GLU A 2 -8.00 -6.24 -0.77
C GLU A 2 -6.71 -7.06 -0.98
N MET A 3 -6.22 -7.70 0.08
CA MET A 3 -4.89 -8.35 0.08
C MET A 3 -4.84 -9.59 -0.80
N ASP A 4 -5.87 -10.44 -0.75
CA ASP A 4 -5.95 -11.67 -1.56
C ASP A 4 -5.95 -11.32 -3.06
N HIS A 5 -6.64 -10.24 -3.42
CA HIS A 5 -6.67 -9.77 -4.80
C HIS A 5 -5.31 -9.25 -5.25
N LEU A 6 -4.65 -8.41 -4.43
CA LEU A 6 -3.30 -7.89 -4.72
C LEU A 6 -2.30 -9.03 -4.94
N GLU A 7 -2.28 -10.03 -4.06
CA GLU A 7 -1.38 -11.18 -4.20
C GLU A 7 -1.69 -12.00 -5.48
N SER A 8 -2.97 -12.20 -5.79
CA SER A 8 -3.37 -12.93 -7.01
C SER A 8 -2.91 -12.20 -8.29
N GLU A 9 -2.96 -10.87 -8.31
CA GLU A 9 -2.53 -10.06 -9.45
C GLU A 9 -1.00 -10.09 -9.61
N ILE A 10 -0.24 -10.10 -8.51
CA ILE A 10 1.22 -10.27 -8.52
C ILE A 10 1.58 -11.64 -9.13
N LEU A 11 0.89 -12.69 -8.70
CA LEU A 11 1.11 -14.05 -9.21
C LEU A 11 0.71 -14.17 -10.67
N ARG A 12 -0.43 -13.60 -11.07
CA ARG A 12 -0.88 -13.60 -12.48
C ARG A 12 0.15 -12.93 -13.37
N ALA A 13 0.62 -11.74 -13.01
CA ALA A 13 1.61 -11.02 -13.80
C ALA A 13 2.94 -11.80 -13.94
N LYS A 14 3.38 -12.52 -12.90
CA LYS A 14 4.54 -13.42 -12.99
C LYS A 14 4.28 -14.62 -13.92
N CYS A 15 3.10 -15.24 -13.83
CA CYS A 15 2.72 -16.36 -14.71
C CYS A 15 2.66 -15.95 -16.19
N GLU A 16 2.30 -14.70 -16.48
CA GLU A 16 2.26 -14.13 -17.83
C GLU A 16 3.65 -13.72 -18.35
N GLY A 17 4.73 -13.96 -17.58
CA GLY A 17 6.10 -13.56 -17.92
C GLY A 17 6.43 -12.10 -17.64
N GLY A 18 5.51 -11.38 -16.98
CA GLY A 18 5.71 -10.03 -16.50
C GLY A 18 6.62 -9.98 -15.27
N HIS A 19 7.12 -8.78 -14.98
CA HIS A 19 8.00 -8.51 -13.84
C HIS A 19 7.36 -7.43 -12.96
N PRO A 20 6.43 -7.79 -12.05
CA PRO A 20 5.91 -6.84 -11.07
C PRO A 20 7.08 -6.21 -10.32
N PHE A 21 7.06 -4.89 -10.17
CA PHE A 21 8.19 -4.15 -9.60
C PHE A 21 7.78 -3.17 -8.50
N MET A 22 6.50 -2.79 -8.41
CA MET A 22 6.03 -1.79 -7.46
C MET A 22 4.56 -2.00 -7.07
N VAL A 23 4.22 -1.65 -5.84
CA VAL A 23 2.85 -1.39 -5.38
C VAL A 23 2.73 0.06 -4.92
N SER A 24 1.67 0.74 -5.35
CA SER A 24 1.30 2.08 -4.89
C SER A 24 0.07 1.98 -3.99
N ALA A 25 0.28 2.01 -2.68
CA ALA A 25 -0.82 2.10 -1.71
C ALA A 25 -1.26 3.55 -1.55
N THR A 26 -2.54 3.78 -1.25
CA THR A 26 -3.09 5.12 -1.02
C THR A 26 -3.44 5.31 0.45
N ALA A 27 -2.84 6.32 1.08
CA ALA A 27 -3.19 6.78 2.41
C ALA A 27 -4.09 8.02 2.29
N GLY A 28 -5.40 7.77 2.16
CA GLY A 28 -6.41 8.81 1.96
C GLY A 28 -6.78 8.98 0.50
N THR A 29 -7.71 8.17 -0.01
CA THR A 29 -8.24 8.33 -1.38
C THR A 29 -9.00 9.65 -1.55
N THR A 30 -9.05 10.18 -2.76
CA THR A 30 -9.58 11.53 -3.04
C THR A 30 -11.06 11.71 -2.71
N VAL A 31 -11.90 10.72 -3.04
CA VAL A 31 -13.36 10.83 -2.86
C VAL A 31 -13.80 10.36 -1.49
N LEU A 32 -13.35 9.17 -1.06
CA LEU A 32 -13.83 8.53 0.16
C LEU A 32 -12.92 8.76 1.36
N GLY A 33 -11.70 9.26 1.17
CA GLY A 33 -10.71 9.37 2.24
C GLY A 33 -10.28 8.01 2.80
N ALA A 34 -10.35 6.94 1.98
CA ALA A 34 -10.03 5.59 2.42
C ALA A 34 -8.51 5.40 2.59
N PHE A 35 -8.11 4.59 3.57
CA PHE A 35 -6.71 4.24 3.83
C PHE A 35 -6.50 2.77 3.52
N ASP A 36 -5.50 2.48 2.69
CA ASP A 36 -5.08 1.11 2.43
C ASP A 36 -4.35 0.50 3.65
N PRO A 37 -4.40 -0.84 3.83
CA PRO A 37 -3.72 -1.54 4.92
C PRO A 37 -2.20 -1.60 4.69
N LEU A 38 -1.48 -0.53 5.04
CA LEU A 38 -0.07 -0.34 4.66
C LEU A 38 0.86 -1.42 5.23
N THR A 39 0.62 -1.89 6.45
CA THR A 39 1.46 -2.91 7.09
C THR A 39 1.40 -4.24 6.34
N GLU A 40 0.20 -4.64 5.94
CA GLU A 40 -0.08 -5.85 5.17
C GLU A 40 0.48 -5.76 3.76
N ILE A 41 0.35 -4.60 3.11
CA ILE A 41 0.94 -4.35 1.78
C ILE A 41 2.47 -4.37 1.85
N ALA A 42 3.08 -3.76 2.86
CA ALA A 42 4.52 -3.79 3.06
C ALA A 42 5.05 -5.22 3.24
N ASN A 43 4.38 -6.06 4.05
CA ASN A 43 4.72 -7.48 4.19
C ASN A 43 4.72 -8.22 2.84
N LEU A 44 3.73 -7.92 1.99
CA LEU A 44 3.61 -8.53 0.68
C LEU A 44 4.69 -8.03 -0.29
N CYS A 45 4.99 -6.73 -0.25
CA CYS A 45 6.05 -6.13 -1.05
C CYS A 45 7.42 -6.70 -0.69
N GLU A 46 7.72 -6.89 0.60
CA GLU A 46 8.95 -7.55 1.06
C GLU A 46 9.01 -9.02 0.58
N LYS A 47 7.91 -9.77 0.70
CA LYS A 47 7.82 -11.17 0.24
C LYS A 47 8.15 -11.31 -1.25
N TYR A 48 7.67 -10.37 -2.07
CA TYR A 48 7.81 -10.43 -3.53
C TYR A 48 8.90 -9.52 -4.10
N GLN A 49 9.66 -8.83 -3.24
CA GLN A 49 10.73 -7.89 -3.60
C GLN A 49 10.23 -6.75 -4.52
N LEU A 50 9.13 -6.12 -4.11
CA LEU A 50 8.50 -5.01 -4.83
C LEU A 50 8.83 -3.68 -4.14
N TRP A 51 8.99 -2.62 -4.92
CA TRP A 51 9.03 -1.26 -4.39
C TRP A 51 7.69 -0.92 -3.74
N PHE A 52 7.72 -0.39 -2.53
CA PHE A 52 6.53 0.04 -1.82
C PHE A 52 6.45 1.55 -1.80
N HIS A 53 5.46 2.12 -2.50
CA HIS A 53 5.16 3.55 -2.46
C HIS A 53 3.83 3.78 -1.75
N VAL A 54 3.79 4.79 -0.88
CA VAL A 54 2.56 5.27 -0.24
C VAL A 54 2.24 6.65 -0.79
N ASP A 55 1.18 6.76 -1.57
CA ASP A 55 0.58 8.04 -1.93
C ASP A 55 -0.21 8.57 -0.73
N ALA A 56 0.43 9.49 -0.01
CA ALA A 56 -0.15 10.20 1.12
C ALA A 56 -0.38 11.69 0.79
N ALA A 57 -0.55 12.06 -0.48
CA ALA A 57 -0.74 13.47 -0.87
C ALA A 57 -1.93 14.12 -0.15
N TRP A 58 -3.00 13.34 0.07
CA TRP A 58 -4.17 13.77 0.82
C TRP A 58 -4.09 13.43 2.32
N GLY A 59 -3.91 12.14 2.66
CA GLY A 59 -3.96 11.69 4.06
C GLY A 59 -2.69 11.91 4.87
N GLY A 60 -1.57 12.33 4.25
CA GLY A 60 -0.28 12.51 4.92
C GLY A 60 -0.32 13.53 6.05
N GLY A 61 -1.23 14.52 5.98
CA GLY A 61 -1.47 15.46 7.08
C GLY A 61 -1.88 14.78 8.39
N ALA A 62 -2.45 13.56 8.36
CA ALA A 62 -2.79 12.84 9.59
C ALA A 62 -1.56 12.42 10.40
N LEU A 63 -0.35 12.37 9.81
CA LEU A 63 0.89 12.03 10.51
C LEU A 63 1.24 13.01 11.64
N VAL A 64 0.89 14.30 11.49
CA VAL A 64 1.18 15.31 12.52
C VAL A 64 0.21 15.24 13.70
N SER A 65 -0.92 14.51 13.55
CA SER A 65 -1.92 14.39 14.59
C SER A 65 -1.63 13.18 15.48
N PRO A 66 -1.41 13.36 16.81
CA PRO A 66 -1.27 12.23 17.73
C PRO A 66 -2.49 11.30 17.74
N LYS A 67 -3.68 11.82 17.38
CA LYS A 67 -4.92 11.06 17.33
C LYS A 67 -5.06 10.22 16.07
N TYR A 68 -4.61 10.71 14.92
CA TYR A 68 -4.90 10.12 13.61
C TYR A 68 -3.68 9.49 12.92
N ARG A 69 -2.45 9.70 13.42
CA ARG A 69 -1.22 9.14 12.81
C ARG A 69 -1.24 7.63 12.63
N ALA A 70 -2.01 6.90 13.43
CA ALA A 70 -2.16 5.45 13.33
C ALA A 70 -2.85 4.99 12.03
N LEU A 71 -3.56 5.87 11.32
CA LEU A 71 -4.13 5.56 10.00
C LEU A 71 -3.05 5.28 8.93
N LEU A 72 -1.81 5.72 9.16
CA LEU A 72 -0.67 5.49 8.28
C LEU A 72 0.34 4.50 8.89
N ALA A 73 -0.08 3.65 9.82
CA ALA A 73 0.81 2.64 10.41
C ALA A 73 1.38 1.72 9.32
N GLY A 74 2.71 1.66 9.20
CA GLY A 74 3.42 0.91 8.17
C GLY A 74 3.98 1.76 7.03
N ILE A 75 3.77 3.09 7.04
CA ILE A 75 4.35 4.02 6.04
C ILE A 75 5.88 4.14 6.12
N GLU A 76 6.47 3.78 7.25
CA GLU A 76 7.91 3.86 7.52
C GLU A 76 8.74 2.73 6.92
N ARG A 77 8.10 1.75 6.27
CA ARG A 77 8.70 0.50 5.80
C ARG A 77 9.15 0.56 4.35
#